data_AF-A0A257N7Z1-F1
#
_entry.id   AF-A0A257N7Z1-F1
#
_cell.length_a   1.000
_cell.length_b   1.000
_cell.length_c   1.000
_cell.angle_alpha   90.00
_cell.angle_beta   90.00
_cell.angle_gamma   90.00
#
_symmetry.space_group_name_H-M   'P 1'
#
loop_
_entity.id
_entity.type
_entity.pdbx_description
1 polymer ?
#
loop_
_entity_poly.entity_id
_entity_poly.type
_entity_poly.pdbx_seq_one_letter_code
_entity_poly.pdbx_strand_id
1 'polypeptide(L)'
;MNTDDIARVKDYLLNLQDRICEALEGEEPEARFVEDKWQRAEGGGGRTRVLTGGQVFEQGGVNFSHVTGFKLPPSATAKRPELANRQFQAMGVSLVIHPNNPYVPTSHANVRFLIAEKEGEPTIWWFGGGFDLTPYYPFKEDVIHWHKTALAACQPFGKGLYPKYKKWCDDYFFLPHRNETRGVGGLFFDDLNEGGFEHCFAFMRSVGDHYIEGYLPIVQKRKDTPYGMKERNFQLYRRGRYVEFNFIYDRGTLFGLQSGGRTESILMSMPPVAHWQYNWHPEQDSPEAELYETYLKPQNWLGI
;
A
#
# COMPACT_ATOMS: atom_id res chain seq x y z
N MET A 1 -7.86 -25.37 -7.81
CA MET A 1 -8.35 -24.00 -8.05
C MET A 1 -8.91 -23.98 -9.45
N ASN A 2 -10.13 -23.50 -9.65
CA ASN A 2 -10.75 -23.53 -10.98
C ASN A 2 -10.53 -22.18 -11.69
N THR A 3 -10.66 -22.12 -13.01
CA THR A 3 -10.57 -20.84 -13.76
C THR A 3 -11.55 -19.78 -13.27
N ASP A 4 -12.67 -20.22 -12.68
CA ASP A 4 -13.67 -19.37 -12.04
C ASP A 4 -13.12 -18.56 -10.84
N ASP A 5 -12.20 -19.15 -10.06
CA ASP A 5 -11.58 -18.48 -8.90
C ASP A 5 -10.73 -17.27 -9.31
N ILE A 6 -9.99 -17.41 -10.41
CA ILE A 6 -9.15 -16.36 -10.97
C ILE A 6 -10.01 -15.20 -11.49
N ALA A 7 -11.13 -15.51 -12.16
CA ALA A 7 -12.09 -14.51 -12.62
C ALA A 7 -12.72 -13.75 -11.45
N ARG A 8 -13.15 -14.45 -10.40
CA ARG A 8 -13.72 -13.84 -9.17
C ARG A 8 -12.75 -12.87 -8.50
N VAL A 9 -11.47 -13.22 -8.40
CA VAL A 9 -10.45 -12.33 -7.83
C VAL A 9 -10.26 -11.10 -8.71
N LYS A 10 -10.15 -11.29 -10.03
CA LYS A 10 -9.99 -10.20 -10.99
C LYS A 10 -11.17 -9.21 -10.92
N ASP A 11 -12.40 -9.72 -10.93
CA ASP A 11 -13.60 -8.89 -10.90
C ASP A 11 -13.69 -8.09 -9.61
N TYR A 12 -13.39 -8.73 -8.47
CA TYR A 12 -13.29 -8.02 -7.19
C TYR A 12 -12.24 -6.90 -7.23
N LEU A 13 -11.03 -7.17 -7.73
CA LEU A 13 -9.95 -6.19 -7.77
C LEU A 13 -10.27 -5.00 -8.70
N LEU A 14 -10.90 -5.26 -9.85
CA LEU A 14 -11.37 -4.20 -10.74
C LEU A 14 -12.42 -3.31 -10.05
N ASN A 15 -13.39 -3.93 -9.39
CA ASN A 15 -14.42 -3.20 -8.64
C ASN A 15 -13.85 -2.43 -7.43
N LEU A 16 -12.87 -3.00 -6.73
CA LEU A 16 -12.17 -2.35 -5.63
C LEU A 16 -11.45 -1.08 -6.12
N GLN A 17 -10.74 -1.16 -7.25
CA GLN A 17 -10.13 0.01 -7.88
C GLN A 17 -11.20 1.08 -8.18
N ASP A 18 -12.33 0.69 -8.76
CA ASP A 18 -13.42 1.62 -9.10
C ASP A 18 -13.96 2.33 -7.85
N ARG A 19 -14.32 1.58 -6.80
CA ARG A 19 -14.85 2.14 -5.54
C ARG A 19 -13.86 3.07 -4.83
N ILE A 20 -12.58 2.72 -4.81
CA ILE A 20 -11.57 3.58 -4.17
C ILE A 20 -11.38 4.87 -4.96
N CYS A 21 -11.33 4.81 -6.29
CA CYS A 21 -11.23 6.01 -7.12
C CYS A 21 -12.44 6.92 -6.89
N GLU A 22 -13.66 6.36 -6.94
CA GLU A 22 -14.91 7.10 -6.72
C GLU A 22 -14.95 7.77 -5.34
N ALA A 23 -14.59 7.04 -4.28
CA ALA A 23 -14.56 7.58 -2.92
C ALA A 23 -13.58 8.74 -2.77
N LEU A 24 -12.39 8.65 -3.37
CA LEU A 24 -11.39 9.72 -3.34
C LEU A 24 -11.81 10.91 -4.22
N GLU A 25 -12.34 10.67 -5.41
CA GLU A 25 -12.87 11.73 -6.28
C GLU A 25 -14.02 12.50 -5.63
N GLY A 26 -14.82 11.85 -4.78
CA GLY A 26 -15.86 12.50 -3.99
C GLY A 26 -15.33 13.57 -3.01
N GLU A 27 -14.04 13.53 -2.67
CA GLU A 27 -13.39 14.54 -1.84
C GLU A 27 -12.75 15.67 -2.65
N GLU A 28 -12.71 15.56 -3.98
CA GLU A 28 -12.10 16.52 -4.89
C GLU A 28 -13.17 17.34 -5.64
N PRO A 29 -13.05 18.67 -5.73
CA PRO A 29 -13.99 19.46 -6.52
C PRO A 29 -13.89 19.15 -8.02
N GLU A 30 -12.66 19.14 -8.56
CA GLU A 30 -12.41 19.11 -10.00
C GLU A 30 -11.49 17.97 -10.45
N ALA A 31 -10.43 17.67 -9.70
CA ALA A 31 -9.47 16.67 -10.11
C ALA A 31 -10.09 15.26 -10.08
N ARG A 32 -9.77 14.47 -11.11
CA ARG A 32 -10.25 13.09 -11.30
C ARG A 32 -9.10 12.18 -11.68
N PHE A 33 -9.27 10.88 -11.47
CA PHE A 33 -8.33 9.87 -11.93
C PHE A 33 -8.39 9.74 -13.46
N VAL A 34 -7.27 9.95 -14.11
CA VAL A 34 -7.09 9.66 -15.53
C VAL A 34 -6.67 8.20 -15.68
N GLU A 35 -7.42 7.46 -16.50
CA GLU A 35 -7.16 6.04 -16.76
C GLU A 35 -6.20 5.84 -17.95
N ASP A 36 -5.19 5.02 -17.73
CA ASP A 36 -4.25 4.53 -18.73
C ASP A 36 -4.30 2.99 -18.76
N LYS A 37 -4.89 2.44 -19.83
CA LYS A 37 -4.96 1.00 -20.08
C LYS A 37 -3.74 0.57 -20.89
N TRP A 38 -3.06 -0.46 -20.42
CA TRP A 38 -1.86 -0.98 -21.07
C TRP A 38 -1.87 -2.50 -21.12
N GLN A 39 -1.10 -3.04 -22.07
CA GLN A 39 -0.89 -4.47 -22.26
C GLN A 39 0.61 -4.78 -22.28
N ARG A 40 0.96 -6.03 -21.97
CA ARG A 40 2.34 -6.53 -22.05
C ARG A 40 2.51 -7.49 -23.20
N ALA A 41 3.67 -7.42 -23.85
CA ALA A 41 4.05 -8.38 -24.88
C ALA A 41 4.12 -9.82 -24.34
N GLU A 42 4.51 -10.00 -23.08
CA GLU A 42 4.60 -11.35 -22.46
C GLU A 42 3.24 -11.90 -22.00
N GLY A 43 2.18 -11.09 -22.01
CA GLY A 43 0.83 -11.48 -21.57
C GLY A 43 0.29 -10.64 -20.41
N GLY A 44 -1.02 -10.39 -20.47
CA GLY A 44 -1.72 -9.57 -19.49
C GLY A 44 -1.57 -8.06 -19.72
N GLY A 45 -1.76 -7.28 -18.66
CA GLY A 45 -1.78 -5.82 -18.72
C GLY A 45 -2.27 -5.19 -17.42
N GLY A 46 -2.81 -3.98 -17.51
CA GLY A 46 -3.32 -3.28 -16.35
C GLY A 46 -4.16 -2.04 -16.68
N ARG A 47 -4.74 -1.48 -15.63
CA ARG A 47 -5.40 -0.16 -15.63
C ARG A 47 -4.68 0.68 -14.58
N THR A 48 -3.85 1.62 -15.04
CA THR A 48 -3.28 2.64 -14.17
C THR A 48 -4.26 3.79 -14.07
N ARG A 49 -4.57 4.24 -12.86
CA ARG A 49 -5.40 5.43 -12.64
C ARG A 49 -4.61 6.41 -11.79
N VAL A 50 -4.42 7.62 -12.32
CA VAL A 50 -3.59 8.66 -11.68
C VAL A 50 -4.37 9.96 -11.59
N LEU A 51 -4.35 10.57 -10.41
CA LEU A 51 -4.84 11.91 -10.12
C LEU A 51 -3.63 12.77 -9.76
N THR A 52 -3.50 13.94 -10.40
CA THR A 52 -2.40 14.88 -10.17
C THR A 52 -2.93 16.30 -10.04
N GLY A 53 -2.35 17.09 -9.16
CA GLY A 53 -2.69 18.52 -9.01
C GLY A 53 -4.10 18.75 -8.48
N GLY A 54 -4.66 17.80 -7.72
CA GLY A 54 -5.93 18.00 -7.02
C GLY A 54 -5.83 19.01 -5.90
N GLN A 55 -6.97 19.41 -5.34
CA GLN A 55 -7.01 20.31 -4.19
C GLN A 55 -6.71 19.54 -2.90
N VAL A 56 -7.27 18.35 -2.74
CA VAL A 56 -7.09 17.51 -1.55
C VAL A 56 -5.89 16.59 -1.72
N PHE A 57 -5.79 15.93 -2.86
CA PHE A 57 -4.76 14.99 -3.24
C PHE A 57 -3.83 15.62 -4.26
N GLU A 58 -2.61 15.90 -3.84
CA GLU A 58 -1.58 16.48 -4.72
C GLU A 58 -1.18 15.50 -5.82
N GLN A 59 -1.06 14.23 -5.43
CA GLN A 59 -0.87 13.11 -6.33
C GLN A 59 -1.46 11.85 -5.71
N GLY A 60 -2.17 11.06 -6.49
CA GLY A 60 -2.63 9.74 -6.08
C GLY A 60 -2.63 8.81 -7.27
N GLY A 61 -2.39 7.53 -7.03
CA GLY A 61 -2.68 6.54 -8.04
C GLY A 61 -3.18 5.25 -7.44
N VAL A 62 -4.06 4.61 -8.20
CA VAL A 62 -4.73 3.36 -7.84
C VAL A 62 -4.57 2.43 -9.04
N ASN A 63 -3.59 1.54 -8.97
CA ASN A 63 -3.17 0.72 -10.10
C ASN A 63 -3.70 -0.69 -9.98
N PHE A 64 -4.44 -1.14 -10.99
CA PHE A 64 -4.74 -2.54 -11.21
C PHE A 64 -3.77 -3.14 -12.22
N SER A 65 -3.30 -4.35 -11.95
CA SER A 65 -2.60 -5.16 -12.95
C SER A 65 -3.05 -6.61 -12.88
N HIS A 66 -3.02 -7.29 -14.02
CA HIS A 66 -3.13 -8.74 -14.17
C HIS A 66 -2.16 -9.17 -15.25
N VAL A 67 -1.02 -9.70 -14.83
CA VAL A 67 0.07 -10.12 -15.70
C VAL A 67 0.18 -11.64 -15.72
N THR A 68 0.56 -12.18 -16.87
CA THR A 68 0.79 -13.61 -17.04
C THR A 68 2.18 -13.85 -17.64
N GLY A 69 2.72 -15.05 -17.47
CA GLY A 69 3.98 -15.41 -18.09
C GLY A 69 4.37 -16.87 -17.89
N PHE A 70 5.36 -17.34 -18.65
CA PHE A 70 5.78 -18.75 -18.66
C PHE A 70 6.89 -19.07 -17.64
N LYS A 71 7.52 -18.04 -17.06
CA LYS A 71 8.59 -18.20 -16.07
C LYS A 71 8.65 -16.99 -15.15
N LEU A 72 8.68 -17.22 -13.85
CA LEU A 72 8.95 -16.17 -12.87
C LEU A 72 10.40 -15.67 -12.97
N PRO A 73 10.69 -14.39 -12.69
CA PRO A 73 12.05 -13.86 -12.72
C PRO A 73 12.99 -14.61 -11.75
N PRO A 74 14.29 -14.73 -12.06
CA PRO A 74 15.25 -15.45 -11.22
C PRO A 74 15.24 -15.00 -9.75
N SER A 75 15.01 -13.72 -9.49
CA SER A 75 14.88 -13.14 -8.15
C SER A 75 13.70 -13.69 -7.35
N ALA A 76 12.59 -14.04 -8.01
CA ALA A 76 11.44 -14.67 -7.38
C ALA A 76 11.67 -16.17 -7.09
N THR A 77 12.36 -16.88 -7.99
CA THR A 77 12.64 -18.31 -7.83
C THR A 77 13.82 -18.60 -6.91
N ALA A 78 14.74 -17.66 -6.68
CA ALA A 78 15.92 -17.85 -5.83
C ALA A 78 15.55 -18.24 -4.38
N LYS A 79 14.40 -17.76 -3.89
CA LYS A 79 13.88 -18.10 -2.56
C LYS A 79 12.80 -19.19 -2.58
N ARG A 80 12.35 -19.59 -3.78
CA ARG A 80 11.27 -20.56 -4.01
C ARG A 80 11.58 -21.42 -5.24
N PRO A 81 12.51 -22.38 -5.13
CA PRO A 81 12.89 -23.25 -6.25
C PRO A 81 11.70 -23.99 -6.86
N GLU A 82 10.67 -24.29 -6.06
CA GLU A 82 9.41 -24.91 -6.47
C GLU A 82 8.61 -24.08 -7.49
N LEU A 83 8.88 -22.78 -7.60
CA LEU A 83 8.27 -21.88 -8.60
C LEU A 83 8.97 -21.91 -9.96
N ALA A 84 10.10 -22.61 -10.07
CA ALA A 84 10.85 -22.67 -11.31
C ALA A 84 10.06 -23.39 -12.42
N ASN A 85 10.08 -22.81 -13.62
CA ASN A 85 9.44 -23.35 -14.82
C ASN A 85 7.93 -23.58 -14.70
N ARG A 86 7.26 -22.78 -13.85
CA ARG A 86 5.80 -22.71 -13.77
C ARG A 86 5.27 -21.54 -14.57
N GLN A 87 4.15 -21.76 -15.25
CA GLN A 87 3.34 -20.67 -15.77
C GLN A 87 2.74 -19.93 -14.59
N PHE A 88 2.73 -18.59 -14.62
CA PHE A 88 2.23 -17.81 -13.51
C PHE A 88 1.22 -16.76 -13.98
N GLN A 89 0.33 -16.41 -13.05
CA GLN A 89 -0.47 -15.21 -13.13
C GLN A 89 -0.31 -14.45 -11.82
N ALA A 90 -0.17 -13.14 -11.92
CA ALA A 90 -0.17 -12.25 -10.77
C ALA A 90 -1.13 -11.10 -11.04
N MET A 91 -2.02 -10.83 -10.09
CA MET A 91 -2.94 -9.71 -10.18
C MET A 91 -3.06 -8.99 -8.84
N GLY A 92 -3.37 -7.71 -8.89
CA GLY A 92 -3.55 -6.93 -7.68
C GLY A 92 -3.94 -5.49 -7.93
N VAL A 93 -4.40 -4.85 -6.86
CA VAL A 93 -4.55 -3.40 -6.74
C VAL A 93 -3.46 -2.90 -5.81
N SER A 94 -2.73 -1.89 -6.26
CA SER A 94 -1.73 -1.17 -5.45
C SER A 94 -1.96 0.32 -5.57
N LEU A 95 -1.93 1.03 -4.46
CA LEU A 95 -2.20 2.46 -4.43
C LEU A 95 -1.30 3.20 -3.46
N VAL A 96 -1.03 4.46 -3.78
CA VAL A 96 -0.42 5.44 -2.88
C VAL A 96 -1.14 6.77 -3.09
N ILE A 97 -1.51 7.42 -2.00
CA ILE A 97 -2.19 8.71 -2.00
C ILE A 97 -1.33 9.72 -1.22
N HIS A 98 -0.98 10.82 -1.87
CA HIS A 98 -0.22 11.94 -1.32
C HIS A 98 -1.10 13.20 -1.26
N PRO A 99 -1.67 13.53 -0.08
CA PRO A 99 -2.47 14.73 0.11
C PRO A 99 -1.65 16.02 0.00
N ASN A 100 -2.29 17.11 -0.41
CA ASN A 100 -1.70 18.46 -0.31
C ASN A 100 -1.52 18.88 1.14
N ASN A 101 -2.56 18.72 1.96
CA ASN A 101 -2.58 19.21 3.33
C ASN A 101 -1.68 18.34 4.25
N PRO A 102 -0.66 18.90 4.93
CA PRO A 102 0.23 18.17 5.86
C PRO A 102 -0.48 17.45 7.01
N TYR A 103 -1.72 17.86 7.35
CA TYR A 103 -2.52 17.20 8.38
C TYR A 103 -3.28 15.97 7.88
N VAL A 104 -3.30 15.72 6.57
CA VAL A 104 -3.79 14.46 6.00
C VAL A 104 -2.58 13.55 5.73
N PRO A 105 -2.53 12.34 6.32
CA PRO A 105 -1.44 11.41 6.10
C PRO A 105 -1.34 10.94 4.64
N THR A 106 -0.12 10.66 4.18
CA THR A 106 0.06 9.76 3.03
C THR A 106 -0.44 8.37 3.44
N SER A 107 -1.07 7.65 2.51
CA SER A 107 -1.47 6.26 2.73
C SER A 107 -1.05 5.38 1.57
N HIS A 108 -0.89 4.09 1.88
CA HIS A 108 -0.63 3.05 0.91
C HIS A 108 -1.52 1.85 1.19
N ALA A 109 -1.95 1.18 0.12
CA ALA A 109 -2.57 -0.13 0.22
C ALA A 109 -2.18 -1.02 -0.95
N ASN A 110 -2.13 -2.31 -0.69
CA ASN A 110 -1.91 -3.34 -1.69
C ASN A 110 -2.78 -4.56 -1.36
N VAL A 111 -3.43 -5.13 -2.35
CA VAL A 111 -3.98 -6.48 -2.27
C VAL A 111 -3.71 -7.22 -3.57
N ARG A 112 -3.18 -8.44 -3.46
CA ARG A 112 -2.69 -9.19 -4.61
C ARG A 112 -2.90 -10.69 -4.45
N PHE A 113 -2.92 -11.36 -5.59
CA PHE A 113 -3.05 -12.79 -5.74
C PHE A 113 -2.02 -13.28 -6.75
N LEU A 114 -1.32 -14.36 -6.41
CA LEU A 114 -0.41 -15.05 -7.31
C LEU A 114 -0.76 -16.53 -7.38
N ILE A 115 -0.75 -17.06 -8.60
CA ILE A 115 -0.91 -18.48 -8.90
C ILE A 115 0.18 -18.93 -9.85
N ALA A 116 0.75 -20.12 -9.60
CA ALA A 116 1.79 -20.74 -10.41
C ALA A 116 1.47 -22.22 -10.66
N GLU A 117 1.40 -22.59 -11.92
CA GLU A 117 0.92 -23.88 -12.41
C GLU A 117 1.97 -24.57 -13.30
N LYS A 118 2.01 -25.90 -13.19
CA LYS A 118 2.80 -26.77 -14.04
C LYS A 118 2.08 -28.11 -14.18
N GLU A 119 1.99 -28.60 -15.40
CA GLU A 119 1.32 -29.86 -15.70
C GLU A 119 1.94 -31.01 -14.87
N GLY A 120 1.07 -31.82 -14.25
CA GLY A 120 1.48 -32.93 -13.38
C GLY A 120 1.99 -32.53 -12.00
N GLU A 121 2.04 -31.24 -11.65
CA GLU A 121 2.47 -30.76 -10.33
C GLU A 121 1.35 -30.02 -9.57
N PRO A 122 1.38 -30.01 -8.22
CA PRO A 122 0.41 -29.25 -7.43
C PRO A 122 0.46 -27.76 -7.75
N THR A 123 -0.70 -27.10 -7.87
CA THR A 123 -0.81 -25.65 -8.03
C THR A 123 -0.30 -24.92 -6.79
N ILE A 124 0.58 -23.93 -6.98
CA ILE A 124 1.07 -23.07 -5.90
C ILE A 124 0.36 -21.72 -6.01
N TRP A 125 -0.14 -21.20 -4.90
CA TRP A 125 -0.82 -19.92 -4.87
C TRP A 125 -0.74 -19.28 -3.49
N TRP A 126 -0.89 -17.97 -3.45
CA TRP A 126 -1.05 -17.22 -2.21
C TRP A 126 -1.65 -15.84 -2.48
N PHE A 127 -2.24 -15.27 -1.43
CA PHE A 127 -2.57 -13.85 -1.37
C PHE A 127 -1.49 -13.09 -0.60
N GLY A 128 -1.39 -11.80 -0.89
CA GLY A 128 -0.59 -10.86 -0.11
C GLY A 128 -1.26 -9.49 -0.12
N GLY A 129 -0.83 -8.62 0.78
CA GLY A 129 -1.39 -7.29 0.84
C GLY A 129 -1.21 -6.60 2.18
N GLY A 130 -2.04 -5.61 2.41
CA GLY A 130 -1.98 -4.75 3.57
C GLY A 130 -2.32 -3.31 3.24
N PHE A 131 -2.35 -2.49 4.28
CA PHE A 131 -2.44 -1.05 4.18
C PHE A 131 -1.67 -0.40 5.33
N ASP A 132 -1.13 0.78 5.10
CA ASP A 132 -0.35 1.52 6.09
C ASP A 132 -0.53 3.03 5.95
N LEU A 133 -0.33 3.74 7.07
CA LEU A 133 -0.55 5.17 7.19
C LEU A 133 0.75 5.90 7.56
N THR A 134 1.07 6.95 6.80
CA THR A 134 2.29 7.76 6.92
C THR A 134 1.94 9.22 7.23
N PRO A 135 1.73 9.58 8.51
CA PRO A 135 1.40 10.94 8.91
C PRO A 135 2.63 11.87 8.89
N TYR A 136 2.36 13.17 8.78
CA TYR A 136 3.34 14.24 8.97
C TYR A 136 3.11 14.93 10.31
N TYR A 137 1.88 15.38 10.55
CA TYR A 137 1.39 15.87 11.83
C TYR A 137 0.33 14.90 12.36
N PRO A 138 0.70 13.91 13.17
CA PRO A 138 -0.20 12.84 13.57
C PRO A 138 -1.20 13.31 14.63
N PHE A 139 -2.41 12.78 14.55
CA PHE A 139 -3.42 12.87 15.61
C PHE A 139 -3.65 11.48 16.20
N LYS A 140 -3.52 11.35 17.52
CA LYS A 140 -3.66 10.05 18.19
C LYS A 140 -4.99 9.38 17.85
N GLU A 141 -6.09 10.13 17.82
CA GLU A 141 -7.41 9.59 17.54
C GLU A 141 -7.55 9.04 16.11
N ASP A 142 -6.83 9.60 15.13
CA ASP A 142 -6.84 9.11 13.75
C ASP A 142 -6.03 7.80 13.65
N VAL A 143 -4.91 7.72 14.37
CA VAL A 143 -4.12 6.48 14.49
C VAL A 143 -4.92 5.37 15.16
N ILE A 144 -5.67 5.69 16.23
CA ILE A 144 -6.57 4.74 16.88
C ILE A 144 -7.68 4.28 15.95
N HIS A 145 -8.30 5.21 15.21
CA HIS A 145 -9.33 4.87 14.22
C HIS A 145 -8.79 3.94 13.13
N TRP A 146 -7.61 4.25 12.58
CA TRP A 146 -6.93 3.42 11.59
C TRP A 146 -6.69 2.00 12.08
N HIS A 147 -6.11 1.85 13.27
CA HIS A 147 -5.80 0.54 13.84
C HIS A 147 -7.04 -0.23 14.31
N LYS A 148 -8.10 0.44 14.76
CA LYS A 148 -9.40 -0.21 15.03
C LYS A 148 -10.02 -0.77 13.75
N THR A 149 -9.89 -0.04 12.65
CA THR A 149 -10.38 -0.48 11.34
C THR A 149 -9.58 -1.68 10.82
N ALA A 150 -8.25 -1.67 11.01
CA ALA A 150 -7.39 -2.84 10.77
C ALA A 150 -7.78 -4.06 11.61
N LEU A 151 -8.08 -3.86 12.90
CA LEU A 151 -8.57 -4.93 13.76
C LEU A 151 -9.91 -5.49 13.25
N ALA A 152 -10.85 -4.63 12.85
CA ALA A 152 -12.15 -5.04 12.30
C ALA A 152 -11.99 -5.88 11.02
N ALA A 153 -11.06 -5.51 10.13
CA ALA A 153 -10.74 -6.30 8.93
C ALA A 153 -10.24 -7.72 9.25
N CYS A 154 -9.58 -7.90 10.39
CA CYS A 154 -9.05 -9.20 10.83
C CYS A 154 -10.04 -10.06 11.63
N GLN A 155 -10.94 -9.43 12.39
CA GLN A 155 -11.79 -10.11 13.38
C GLN A 155 -12.59 -11.31 12.85
N PRO A 156 -13.22 -11.26 11.67
CA PRO A 156 -14.01 -12.38 11.15
C PRO A 156 -13.18 -13.63 10.79
N PHE A 157 -11.85 -13.51 10.69
CA PHE A 157 -10.98 -14.53 10.12
C PHE A 157 -10.13 -15.26 11.14
N GLY A 158 -10.14 -14.83 12.40
CA GLY A 158 -9.47 -15.53 13.47
C GLY A 158 -8.90 -14.60 14.54
N LYS A 159 -8.70 -15.17 15.73
CA LYS A 159 -8.03 -14.47 16.83
C LYS A 159 -6.54 -14.33 16.51
N GLY A 160 -5.94 -13.20 16.86
CA GLY A 160 -4.49 -13.00 16.73
C GLY A 160 -3.99 -12.59 15.33
N LEU A 161 -4.87 -12.49 14.32
CA LEU A 161 -4.46 -12.03 12.98
C LEU A 161 -4.00 -10.56 12.98
N TYR A 162 -4.73 -9.67 13.66
CA TYR A 162 -4.32 -8.27 13.76
C TYR A 162 -2.94 -8.11 14.43
N PRO A 163 -2.66 -8.65 15.63
CA PRO A 163 -1.33 -8.55 16.23
C PRO A 163 -0.22 -9.10 15.32
N LYS A 164 -0.46 -10.24 14.63
CA LYS A 164 0.49 -10.84 13.69
C LYS A 164 0.81 -9.90 12.52
N TYR A 165 -0.21 -9.43 11.80
CA TYR A 165 -0.02 -8.63 10.59
C TYR A 165 0.31 -7.17 10.87
N LYS A 166 -0.09 -6.64 12.02
CA LYS A 166 0.37 -5.34 12.52
C LYS A 166 1.85 -5.38 12.83
N LYS A 167 2.32 -6.38 13.59
CA LYS A 167 3.77 -6.53 13.86
C LYS A 167 4.55 -6.66 12.56
N TRP A 168 4.06 -7.46 11.62
CA TRP A 168 4.72 -7.61 10.32
C TRP A 168 4.77 -6.27 9.54
N CYS A 169 3.72 -5.44 9.65
CA CYS A 169 3.72 -4.09 9.09
C CYS A 169 4.82 -3.21 9.70
N ASP A 170 4.97 -3.24 11.04
CA ASP A 170 6.04 -2.49 11.72
C ASP A 170 7.43 -2.95 11.27
N ASP A 171 7.65 -4.27 11.16
CA ASP A 171 8.93 -4.86 10.76
C ASP A 171 9.27 -4.59 9.28
N TYR A 172 8.26 -4.60 8.41
CA TYR A 172 8.45 -4.44 6.96
C TYR A 172 8.70 -2.97 6.57
N PHE A 173 7.90 -2.05 7.11
CA PHE A 173 7.98 -0.62 6.81
C PHE A 173 8.93 0.10 7.76
N PHE A 174 10.15 -0.41 7.88
CA PHE A 174 11.21 0.16 8.70
C PHE A 174 12.35 0.68 7.83
N LEU A 175 12.97 1.81 8.20
CA LEU A 175 14.14 2.38 7.55
C LEU A 175 15.38 2.14 8.43
N PRO A 176 16.12 1.02 8.27
CA PRO A 176 17.29 0.70 9.11
C PRO A 176 18.32 1.82 9.23
N HIS A 177 18.60 2.54 8.14
CA HIS A 177 19.61 3.61 8.13
C HIS A 177 19.14 4.90 8.84
N ARG A 178 17.85 5.02 9.16
CA ARG A 178 17.26 6.12 9.93
C ARG A 178 16.81 5.70 11.33
N ASN A 179 16.73 4.38 11.57
CA ASN A 179 16.16 3.79 12.79
C ASN A 179 14.74 4.31 13.09
N GLU A 180 13.89 4.42 12.06
CA GLU A 180 12.50 4.89 12.16
C GLU A 180 11.58 3.99 11.34
N THR A 181 10.31 3.84 11.75
CA THR A 181 9.27 3.29 10.86
C THR A 181 8.90 4.33 9.80
N ARG A 182 8.42 3.86 8.64
CA ARG A 182 7.93 4.74 7.56
C ARG A 182 6.74 5.59 8.01
N GLY A 183 5.89 5.01 8.86
CA GLY A 183 4.69 5.61 9.39
C GLY A 183 4.20 4.87 10.65
N VAL A 184 2.91 4.98 10.95
CA VAL A 184 2.28 4.39 12.15
C VAL A 184 1.78 2.96 11.94
N GLY A 185 2.09 2.38 10.77
CA GLY A 185 1.77 1.00 10.41
C GLY A 185 0.32 0.80 9.98
N GLY A 186 -0.17 -0.42 10.19
CA GLY A 186 -1.46 -0.91 9.73
C GLY A 186 -1.41 -2.43 9.64
N LEU A 187 -1.66 -2.99 8.46
CA LEU A 187 -1.54 -4.43 8.20
C LEU A 187 -0.51 -4.69 7.10
N PHE A 188 0.27 -5.76 7.26
CA PHE A 188 1.05 -6.34 6.18
C PHE A 188 1.00 -7.86 6.26
N PHE A 189 0.74 -8.50 5.13
CA PHE A 189 0.78 -9.95 4.99
C PHE A 189 1.29 -10.35 3.61
N ASP A 190 1.95 -11.51 3.58
CA ASP A 190 2.37 -12.20 2.37
C ASP A 190 2.21 -13.70 2.62
N ASP A 191 2.27 -14.51 1.56
CA ASP A 191 2.19 -15.97 1.65
C ASP A 191 0.93 -16.52 2.33
N LEU A 192 -0.19 -15.80 2.19
CA LEU A 192 -1.46 -16.23 2.74
C LEU A 192 -2.11 -17.29 1.86
N ASN A 193 -2.05 -18.54 2.29
CA ASN A 193 -2.76 -19.68 1.68
C ASN A 193 -3.39 -20.65 2.70
N GLU A 194 -3.22 -20.38 3.99
CA GLU A 194 -3.76 -21.17 5.09
C GLU A 194 -5.28 -20.97 5.24
N GLY A 195 -6.02 -22.04 5.48
CA GLY A 195 -7.49 -22.02 5.57
C GLY A 195 -8.22 -22.21 4.23
N GLY A 196 -7.48 -22.37 3.13
CA GLY A 196 -8.02 -22.59 1.80
C GLY A 196 -8.44 -21.32 1.07
N PHE A 197 -8.67 -21.45 -0.24
CA PHE A 197 -8.85 -20.30 -1.13
C PHE A 197 -9.97 -19.35 -0.70
N GLU A 198 -11.17 -19.87 -0.41
CA GLU A 198 -12.32 -19.04 -0.02
C GLU A 198 -12.04 -18.20 1.23
N HIS A 199 -11.36 -18.78 2.23
CA HIS A 199 -11.00 -18.08 3.45
C HIS A 199 -9.99 -16.96 3.16
N CYS A 200 -8.89 -17.27 2.45
CA CYS A 200 -7.87 -16.29 2.12
C CYS A 200 -8.40 -15.18 1.21
N PHE A 201 -9.25 -15.54 0.24
CA PHE A 201 -9.89 -14.59 -0.66
C PHE A 201 -10.82 -13.65 0.11
N ALA A 202 -11.66 -14.19 1.00
CA ALA A 202 -12.51 -13.37 1.86
C ALA A 202 -11.71 -12.44 2.79
N PHE A 203 -10.59 -12.90 3.35
CA PHE A 203 -9.70 -12.04 4.15
C PHE A 203 -9.07 -10.93 3.33
N MET A 204 -8.54 -11.24 2.15
CA MET A 204 -7.97 -10.24 1.23
C MET A 204 -9.02 -9.19 0.86
N ARG A 205 -10.26 -9.61 0.57
CA ARG A 205 -11.37 -8.68 0.31
C ARG A 205 -11.62 -7.76 1.49
N SER A 206 -11.72 -8.34 2.69
CA SER A 206 -11.90 -7.56 3.92
C SER A 206 -10.81 -6.50 4.09
N VAL A 207 -9.53 -6.84 3.91
CA VAL A 207 -8.44 -5.85 3.98
C VAL A 207 -8.58 -4.76 2.92
N GLY A 208 -8.89 -5.12 1.67
CA GLY A 208 -9.07 -4.15 0.59
C GLY A 208 -10.22 -3.19 0.84
N ASP A 209 -11.36 -3.70 1.32
CA ASP A 209 -12.55 -2.91 1.64
C ASP A 209 -12.30 -1.96 2.82
N HIS A 210 -11.65 -2.44 3.89
CA HIS A 210 -11.41 -1.64 5.09
C HIS A 210 -10.36 -0.55 4.92
N TYR A 211 -9.55 -0.57 3.85
CA TYR A 211 -8.60 0.52 3.57
C TYR A 211 -9.33 1.87 3.45
N ILE A 212 -10.38 1.93 2.60
CA ILE A 212 -11.06 3.20 2.34
C ILE A 212 -11.94 3.61 3.53
N GLU A 213 -12.53 2.63 4.24
CA GLU A 213 -13.26 2.86 5.49
C GLU A 213 -12.38 3.49 6.58
N GLY A 214 -11.09 3.12 6.62
CA GLY A 214 -10.13 3.68 7.56
C GLY A 214 -9.51 5.00 7.12
N TYR A 215 -9.33 5.20 5.81
CA TYR A 215 -8.61 6.36 5.28
C TYR A 215 -9.53 7.56 5.05
N LEU A 216 -10.70 7.36 4.46
CA LEU A 216 -11.60 8.44 4.05
C LEU A 216 -12.06 9.32 5.22
N PRO A 217 -12.43 8.78 6.40
CA PRO A 217 -12.79 9.62 7.56
C PRO A 217 -11.63 10.51 8.04
N ILE A 218 -10.38 10.04 7.92
CA ILE A 218 -9.19 10.84 8.26
C ILE A 218 -9.04 11.98 7.25
N VAL A 219 -9.18 11.72 5.95
CA VAL A 219 -9.14 12.76 4.90
C VAL A 219 -10.21 13.82 5.16
N GLN A 220 -11.46 13.41 5.32
CA GLN A 220 -12.60 14.30 5.54
C GLN A 220 -12.42 15.20 6.76
N LYS A 221 -11.87 14.65 7.85
CA LYS A 221 -11.63 15.39 9.08
C LYS A 221 -10.49 16.40 8.97
N ARG A 222 -9.49 16.14 8.12
CA ARG A 222 -8.22 16.89 8.13
C ARG A 222 -7.99 17.77 6.92
N LYS A 223 -8.64 17.52 5.77
CA LYS A 223 -8.37 18.19 4.49
C LYS A 223 -8.47 19.72 4.54
N ASP A 224 -9.32 20.26 5.41
CA ASP A 224 -9.55 21.70 5.58
C ASP A 224 -8.78 22.33 6.75
N THR A 225 -7.91 21.58 7.43
CA THR A 225 -7.09 22.11 8.53
C THR A 225 -6.13 23.18 8.01
N PRO A 226 -6.14 24.43 8.53
CA PRO A 226 -5.20 25.46 8.09
C PRO A 226 -3.76 25.05 8.36
N TYR A 227 -2.86 25.29 7.39
CA TYR A 227 -1.43 25.02 7.50
C TYR A 227 -0.62 26.15 6.85
N GLY A 228 0.63 26.32 7.28
CA GLY A 228 1.55 27.30 6.73
C GLY A 228 2.75 26.66 6.03
N MET A 229 3.73 27.51 5.72
CA MET A 229 4.96 27.06 5.04
C MET A 229 5.84 26.17 5.93
N LYS A 230 5.77 26.30 7.25
CA LYS A 230 6.50 25.44 8.19
C LYS A 230 6.04 23.98 8.02
N GLU A 231 4.73 23.77 8.08
CA GLU A 231 4.11 22.45 7.94
C GLU A 231 4.32 21.85 6.56
N ARG A 232 4.18 22.68 5.52
CA ARG A 232 4.42 22.25 4.14
C ARG A 232 5.88 21.85 3.91
N ASN A 233 6.84 22.62 4.40
CA ASN A 233 8.26 22.28 4.27
C ASN A 233 8.61 20.98 5.00
N PHE A 234 8.05 20.77 6.19
CA PHE A 234 8.24 19.52 6.92
C PHE A 234 7.60 18.32 6.20
N GLN A 235 6.41 18.48 5.62
CA GLN A 235 5.78 17.46 4.79
C GLN A 235 6.67 17.06 3.61
N LEU A 236 7.23 18.02 2.88
CA LEU A 236 8.13 17.77 1.75
C LEU A 236 9.43 17.09 2.19
N TYR A 237 9.98 17.47 3.35
CA TYR A 237 11.12 16.79 3.95
C TYR A 237 10.80 15.33 4.32
N ARG A 238 9.65 15.09 4.97
CA ARG A 238 9.20 13.73 5.33
C ARG A 238 8.86 12.87 4.11
N ARG A 239 8.36 13.46 3.02
CA ARG A 239 8.20 12.77 1.73
C ARG A 239 9.53 12.24 1.18
N GLY A 240 10.66 12.89 1.49
CA GLY A 240 12.00 12.35 1.20
C GLY A 240 12.25 10.98 1.85
N ARG A 241 11.73 10.72 3.04
CA ARG A 241 11.82 9.40 3.69
C ARG A 241 10.96 8.33 3.01
N TYR A 242 9.82 8.75 2.48
CA TYR A 242 8.98 7.85 1.68
C TYR A 242 9.72 7.40 0.42
N VAL A 243 10.39 8.34 -0.25
CA VAL A 243 11.28 8.06 -1.40
C VAL A 243 12.44 7.15 -1.00
N GLU A 244 13.13 7.44 0.11
CA GLU A 244 14.22 6.60 0.65
C GLU A 244 13.76 5.16 0.86
N PHE A 245 12.59 4.93 1.46
CA PHE A 245 12.07 3.59 1.67
C PHE A 245 11.79 2.87 0.35
N ASN A 246 11.07 3.50 -0.58
CA ASN A 246 10.65 2.86 -1.82
C ASN A 246 11.84 2.48 -2.71
N PHE A 247 12.89 3.29 -2.76
CA PHE A 247 14.07 3.00 -3.59
C PHE A 247 15.12 2.10 -2.93
N ILE A 248 15.16 2.01 -1.60
CA ILE A 248 16.21 1.25 -0.89
C ILE A 248 15.69 -0.09 -0.36
N TYR A 249 14.43 -0.15 0.09
CA TYR A 249 13.92 -1.28 0.87
C TYR A 249 12.67 -1.93 0.32
N ASP A 250 11.82 -1.19 -0.40
CA ASP A 250 10.59 -1.77 -0.93
C ASP A 250 10.89 -2.86 -1.97
N ARG A 251 10.57 -4.11 -1.58
CA ARG A 251 10.82 -5.28 -2.42
C ARG A 251 10.01 -5.22 -3.71
N GLY A 252 8.80 -4.66 -3.66
CA GLY A 252 7.93 -4.53 -4.84
C GLY A 252 8.52 -3.61 -5.89
N THR A 253 8.90 -2.40 -5.49
CA THR A 253 9.53 -1.39 -6.35
C THR A 253 10.84 -1.90 -6.95
N LEU A 254 11.76 -2.40 -6.12
CA LEU A 254 13.05 -2.92 -6.58
C LEU A 254 12.88 -4.06 -7.58
N PHE A 255 12.01 -5.02 -7.28
CA PHE A 255 11.73 -6.15 -8.18
C PHE A 255 11.11 -5.67 -9.49
N GLY A 256 10.12 -4.77 -9.44
CA GLY A 256 9.45 -4.25 -10.62
C GLY A 256 10.42 -3.55 -11.57
N LEU A 257 11.30 -2.69 -11.04
CA LEU A 257 12.28 -1.98 -11.86
C LEU A 257 13.35 -2.92 -12.44
N GLN A 258 13.85 -3.88 -11.64
CA GLN A 258 14.88 -4.83 -12.09
C GLN A 258 14.37 -5.87 -13.07
N SER A 259 13.07 -6.17 -13.06
CA SER A 259 12.45 -7.17 -13.93
C SER A 259 11.84 -6.59 -15.22
N GLY A 260 12.04 -5.29 -15.50
CA GLY A 260 11.49 -4.62 -16.68
C GLY A 260 9.98 -4.37 -16.59
N GLY A 261 9.44 -4.28 -15.38
CA GLY A 261 8.05 -3.86 -15.17
C GLY A 261 7.81 -2.42 -15.65
N ARG A 262 6.54 -2.05 -15.79
CA ARG A 262 6.15 -0.71 -16.29
C ARG A 262 6.58 0.39 -15.32
N THR A 263 7.70 1.05 -15.61
CA THR A 263 8.35 2.05 -14.75
C THR A 263 7.38 3.11 -14.25
N GLU A 264 6.60 3.74 -15.12
CA GLU A 264 5.64 4.80 -14.74
C GLU A 264 4.56 4.31 -13.77
N SER A 265 4.10 3.06 -13.90
CA SER A 265 3.13 2.48 -12.96
C SER A 265 3.76 2.16 -11.60
N ILE A 266 5.06 1.83 -11.57
CA ILE A 266 5.79 1.52 -10.33
C ILE A 266 6.13 2.82 -9.59
N LEU A 267 6.65 3.81 -10.31
CA LEU A 267 7.08 5.10 -9.76
C LEU A 267 5.93 6.06 -9.45
N MET A 268 4.69 5.73 -9.85
CA MET A 268 3.48 6.41 -9.37
C MET A 268 3.46 6.55 -7.83
N SER A 269 4.05 5.57 -7.13
CA SER A 269 4.18 5.58 -5.66
C SER A 269 5.02 6.73 -5.09
N MET A 270 5.76 7.46 -5.92
CA MET A 270 6.59 8.57 -5.48
C MET A 270 5.74 9.82 -5.24
N PRO A 271 6.07 10.65 -4.25
CA PRO A 271 5.45 11.95 -4.09
C PRO A 271 5.83 12.88 -5.26
N PRO A 272 4.97 13.86 -5.59
CA PRO A 272 5.23 14.80 -6.68
C PRO A 272 6.44 15.70 -6.38
N VAL A 273 6.66 16.01 -5.10
CA VAL A 273 7.80 16.79 -4.62
C VAL A 273 8.29 16.21 -3.29
N ALA A 274 9.60 16.08 -3.15
CA ALA A 274 10.28 15.70 -1.91
C ALA A 274 11.55 16.53 -1.74
N HIS A 275 11.89 16.87 -0.49
CA HIS A 275 13.08 17.64 -0.15
C HIS A 275 14.03 16.82 0.72
N TRP A 276 15.33 17.11 0.57
CA TRP A 276 16.37 16.64 1.48
C TRP A 276 17.10 17.84 2.07
N GLN A 277 17.35 17.79 3.37
CA GLN A 277 18.11 18.80 4.08
C GLN A 277 19.20 18.12 4.91
N TYR A 278 20.44 18.61 4.76
CA TYR A 278 21.59 18.10 5.49
C TYR A 278 21.41 18.33 6.99
N ASN A 279 21.61 17.28 7.78
CA ASN A 279 21.62 17.30 9.24
C ASN A 279 20.40 17.98 9.91
N TRP A 280 19.24 17.92 9.26
CA TRP A 280 18.00 18.47 9.82
C TRP A 280 17.55 17.68 11.04
N HIS A 281 17.12 18.41 12.07
CA HIS A 281 16.51 17.88 13.28
C HIS A 281 15.29 18.77 13.63
N PRO A 282 14.21 18.19 14.18
CA PRO A 282 13.08 18.99 14.63
C PRO A 282 13.47 19.87 15.82
N GLU A 283 12.78 21.00 15.99
CA GLU A 283 12.87 21.81 17.20
C GLU A 283 12.38 20.99 18.40
N GLN A 284 13.03 21.11 19.56
CA GLN A 284 12.59 20.41 20.76
C GLN A 284 11.16 20.81 21.14
N ASP A 285 10.38 19.86 21.67
CA ASP A 285 8.98 20.06 22.09
C ASP A 285 8.03 20.53 20.98
N SER A 286 8.44 20.37 19.72
CA SER A 286 7.61 20.69 18.54
C SER A 286 6.74 19.50 18.11
N PRO A 287 5.62 19.75 17.39
CA PRO A 287 4.85 18.67 16.78
C PRO A 287 5.68 17.79 15.83
N GLU A 288 6.69 18.37 15.17
CA GLU A 288 7.63 17.62 14.35
C GLU A 288 8.49 16.67 15.18
N ALA A 289 8.93 17.06 16.38
CA ALA A 289 9.65 16.18 17.30
C ALA A 289 8.76 15.05 17.80
N GLU A 290 7.50 15.33 18.13
CA GLU A 290 6.53 14.33 18.60
C GLU A 290 6.37 13.18 17.59
N LEU A 291 6.36 13.48 16.29
CA LEU A 291 6.33 12.46 15.23
C LEU A 291 7.45 11.42 15.42
N TYR A 292 8.69 11.86 15.60
CA TYR A 292 9.86 10.97 15.75
C TYR A 292 9.91 10.29 17.11
N GLU A 293 9.57 11.02 18.17
CA GLU A 293 9.68 10.51 19.54
C GLU A 293 8.63 9.45 19.83
N THR A 294 7.43 9.60 19.28
CA THR A 294 6.26 8.79 19.63
C THR A 294 5.77 7.92 18.47
N TYR A 295 5.57 8.50 17.27
CA TYR A 295 4.77 7.87 16.22
C TYR A 295 5.57 7.02 15.23
N LEU A 296 6.83 7.36 14.94
CA LEU A 296 7.70 6.63 14.00
C LEU A 296 8.48 5.48 14.67
N LYS A 297 7.81 4.79 15.59
CA LYS A 297 8.31 3.61 16.31
C LYS A 297 7.18 2.59 16.42
N PRO A 298 7.47 1.28 16.57
CA PRO A 298 6.43 0.30 16.86
C PRO A 298 5.72 0.63 18.17
N GLN A 299 4.41 0.89 18.11
CA GLN A 299 3.56 1.22 19.27
C GLN A 299 2.41 0.23 19.42
N ASN A 300 2.00 -0.09 20.65
CA ASN A 300 0.75 -0.82 20.87
C ASN A 300 -0.44 0.16 20.93
N TRP A 301 -0.90 0.61 19.76
CA TRP A 301 -1.96 1.61 19.64
C TRP A 301 -3.27 1.18 20.33
N LEU A 302 -3.62 -0.10 20.31
CA LEU A 302 -4.90 -0.59 20.84
C LEU A 302 -4.79 -1.24 22.23
N GLY A 303 -3.58 -1.43 22.77
CA GLY A 303 -3.36 -2.10 24.04
C GLY A 303 -3.68 -3.60 24.04
N ILE A 304 -3.58 -4.26 22.88
CA ILE A 304 -3.85 -5.71 22.69
C ILE A 304 -2.67 -6.45 22.10
#